data_AF-A0A7J8T0R7-F1
#
_entry.id   AF-A0A7J8T0R7-F1
#
_cell.length_a   1.000
_cell.length_b   1.000
_cell.length_c   1.000
_cell.angle_alpha   90.00
_cell.angle_beta   90.00
_cell.angle_gamma   90.00
#
_symmetry.space_group_name_H-M   'P 1'
#
loop_
_entity.id
_entity.type
_entity.pdbx_description
1 polymer ?
#
loop_
_entity_poly.entity_id
_entity_poly.type
_entity_poly.pdbx_seq_one_letter_code
_entity_poly.pdbx_strand_id
1 'polypeptide(L)'
;MVVLTLYTALIAIVVAVYLLSLSFNKQMSSKANIYGPIYKLSIGQKLFVLISSPTLAKQVVHDQDITFANCNPTIVALAFSFGEKDIAFAPYGPEWRMLHQIFVHEMQSDANLDAFYALWRNQVKKSVGDVYGKNGTAIDVELLAFSTIINMITSMFWGGKLEGDIGANINAQFRDA
;
A
#
# COMPACT_ATOMS: atom_id res chain seq x y z
N MET A 1 11.43 3.35 -18.28
CA MET A 1 11.87 4.31 -17.24
C MET A 1 10.68 4.83 -16.43
N VAL A 2 9.62 5.36 -17.04
CA VAL A 2 8.43 5.88 -16.33
C VAL A 2 7.67 4.84 -15.48
N VAL A 3 7.54 3.59 -15.96
CA VAL A 3 6.81 2.52 -15.25
C VAL A 3 7.52 2.06 -13.97
N LEU A 4 8.86 2.06 -13.96
CA LEU A 4 9.65 1.68 -12.79
C LEU A 4 9.59 2.75 -11.71
N THR A 5 9.54 4.04 -12.09
CA THR A 5 9.41 5.17 -11.16
C THR A 5 8.03 5.24 -10.50
N LEU A 6 6.97 4.84 -11.19
CA LEU A 6 5.62 4.75 -10.63
C LEU A 6 5.50 3.59 -9.64
N TYR A 7 6.17 2.47 -9.92
CA TYR A 7 6.18 1.28 -9.08
C TYR A 7 6.95 1.48 -7.77
N THR A 8 8.16 2.04 -7.85
CA THR A 8 8.96 2.36 -6.65
C THR A 8 8.26 3.40 -5.78
N ALA A 9 7.55 4.34 -6.38
CA ALA A 9 6.77 5.33 -5.65
C ALA A 9 5.50 4.77 -5.01
N LEU A 10 4.75 3.90 -5.68
CA LEU A 10 3.56 3.26 -5.09
C LEU A 10 3.96 2.43 -3.86
N ILE A 11 5.06 1.70 -3.95
CA ILE A 11 5.57 0.89 -2.83
C ILE A 11 6.19 1.76 -1.75
N ALA A 12 6.98 2.79 -2.10
CA ALA A 12 7.51 3.74 -1.13
C ALA A 12 6.38 4.50 -0.41
N ILE A 13 5.29 4.85 -1.10
CA ILE A 13 4.12 5.49 -0.49
C ILE A 13 3.40 4.50 0.43
N VAL A 14 3.14 3.27 0.00
CA VAL A 14 2.48 2.27 0.85
C VAL A 14 3.30 1.96 2.10
N VAL A 15 4.63 1.83 1.97
CA VAL A 15 5.52 1.50 3.09
C VAL A 15 5.78 2.72 4.00
N ALA A 16 5.99 3.91 3.44
CA ALA A 16 6.12 5.14 4.23
C ALA A 16 4.81 5.50 4.93
N VAL A 17 3.66 5.32 4.27
CA VAL A 17 2.34 5.46 4.90
C VAL A 17 2.19 4.43 6.00
N TYR A 18 2.58 3.17 5.82
CA TYR A 18 2.49 2.12 6.84
C TYR A 18 3.39 2.35 8.07
N LEU A 19 4.62 2.82 7.87
CA LEU A 19 5.60 3.09 8.95
C LEU A 19 5.32 4.40 9.70
N LEU A 20 4.98 5.50 9.01
CA LEU A 20 4.48 6.71 9.68
C LEU A 20 3.15 6.44 10.40
N SER A 21 2.29 5.61 9.80
CA SER A 21 0.98 5.23 10.34
C SER A 21 1.06 4.62 11.73
N LEU A 22 2.03 3.76 12.03
CA LEU A 22 2.00 3.04 13.30
C LEU A 22 2.23 3.94 14.53
N SER A 23 3.19 4.87 14.46
CA SER A 23 3.46 5.82 15.55
C SER A 23 2.40 6.92 15.63
N PHE A 24 1.91 7.37 14.48
CA PHE A 24 0.83 8.34 14.36
C PHE A 24 -0.50 7.78 14.91
N ASN A 25 -0.86 6.54 14.55
CA ASN A 25 -2.07 5.88 15.02
C ASN A 25 -2.08 5.72 16.54
N LYS A 26 -0.94 5.40 17.16
CA LYS A 26 -0.82 5.35 18.63
C LYS A 26 -1.11 6.71 19.26
N GLN A 27 -0.54 7.77 18.70
CA GLN A 27 -0.80 9.13 19.17
C GLN A 27 -2.28 9.53 19.00
N MET A 28 -2.89 9.16 17.87
CA MET A 28 -4.30 9.43 17.61
C MET A 28 -5.22 8.63 18.53
N SER A 29 -4.90 7.37 18.78
CA SER A 29 -5.63 6.56 19.76
C SER A 29 -5.54 7.14 21.17
N SER A 30 -4.37 7.65 21.58
CA SER A 30 -4.22 8.33 22.87
C SER A 30 -5.09 9.60 22.95
N LYS A 31 -5.10 10.40 21.89
CA LYS A 31 -5.95 11.60 21.80
C LYS A 31 -7.45 11.28 21.77
N ALA A 32 -7.85 10.18 21.15
CA ALA A 32 -9.24 9.71 21.14
C ALA A 32 -9.78 9.45 22.55
N ASN A 33 -8.94 8.98 23.48
CA ASN A 33 -9.37 8.78 24.87
C ASN A 33 -9.68 10.11 25.59
N ILE A 34 -9.10 11.22 25.15
CA ILE A 34 -9.27 12.55 25.75
C ILE A 34 -10.43 13.29 25.10
N TYR A 35 -10.48 13.31 23.77
CA TYR A 35 -11.44 14.12 23.01
C TYR A 35 -12.71 13.35 22.61
N GLY A 36 -12.72 12.04 22.79
CA GLY A 36 -13.83 11.16 22.43
C GLY A 36 -13.70 10.55 21.03
N PRO A 37 -14.75 9.84 20.59
CA PRO A 37 -14.70 8.98 19.40
C PRO A 37 -14.69 9.73 18.06
N ILE A 38 -14.96 11.05 18.07
CA ILE A 38 -14.88 11.94 16.91
C ILE A 38 -14.19 13.22 17.37
N TYR A 39 -13.10 13.60 16.72
CA TYR A 39 -12.44 14.88 17.00
C TYR A 39 -11.78 15.48 15.76
N LYS A 40 -11.50 16.78 15.83
CA LYS A 40 -10.89 17.55 14.75
C LYS A 40 -9.39 17.70 14.99
N LEU A 41 -8.61 17.63 13.92
CA LEU A 41 -7.17 17.86 13.90
C LEU A 41 -6.81 18.75 12.72
N SER A 42 -6.25 19.92 12.99
CA SER A 42 -5.71 20.78 11.94
C SER A 42 -4.23 20.49 11.74
N ILE A 43 -3.82 20.20 10.51
CA ILE A 43 -2.42 20.05 10.11
C ILE A 43 -2.15 21.12 9.05
N GLY A 44 -1.43 22.17 9.45
CA GLY A 44 -1.25 23.37 8.62
C GLY A 44 -2.60 24.00 8.27
N GLN A 45 -2.90 24.08 6.98
CA GLN A 45 -4.16 24.65 6.46
C GLN A 45 -5.26 23.60 6.24
N LYS A 46 -4.95 22.31 6.39
CA LYS A 46 -5.92 21.22 6.18
C LYS A 46 -6.54 20.79 7.51
N LEU A 47 -7.86 20.62 7.51
CA LEU A 47 -8.62 20.09 8.63
C LEU A 47 -8.93 18.61 8.41
N PHE A 48 -8.64 17.79 9.40
CA PHE A 48 -8.94 16.36 9.43
C PHE A 48 -9.97 16.09 10.51
N VAL A 49 -10.92 15.21 10.21
CA VAL A 49 -11.87 14.66 11.19
C VAL A 49 -11.45 13.22 11.44
N LEU A 50 -11.11 12.91 12.69
CA LEU A 50 -10.65 11.60 13.10
C LEU A 50 -11.79 10.86 13.78
N ILE A 51 -11.92 9.58 13.42
CA ILE A 51 -12.95 8.68 13.94
C ILE A 51 -12.24 7.47 14.53
N SER A 52 -12.51 7.20 15.80
CA SER A 52 -11.85 6.11 16.56
C SER A 52 -12.84 5.05 17.07
N SER A 53 -14.12 5.15 16.68
CA SER A 53 -15.16 4.17 17.00
C SER A 53 -15.44 3.27 15.80
N PRO A 54 -15.45 1.93 15.97
CA PRO A 54 -15.81 0.99 14.90
C PRO A 54 -17.21 1.24 14.32
N THR A 55 -18.18 1.59 15.17
CA THR A 55 -19.56 1.87 14.73
C THR A 55 -19.60 3.09 13.82
N LEU A 56 -18.86 4.14 14.17
CA LEU A 56 -18.79 5.36 13.36
C LEU A 56 -17.96 5.15 12.08
N ALA A 57 -16.88 4.37 12.16
CA ALA A 57 -16.10 3.99 10.98
C ALA A 57 -16.98 3.22 9.97
N LYS A 58 -17.82 2.30 10.45
CA LYS A 58 -18.81 1.61 9.61
C LYS A 58 -19.77 2.59 8.94
N GLN A 59 -20.30 3.56 9.68
CA GLN A 59 -21.20 4.56 9.11
C GLN A 59 -20.54 5.34 7.97
N VAL A 60 -19.27 5.71 8.11
CA VAL A 60 -18.54 6.46 7.08
C VAL A 60 -18.12 5.61 5.89
N VAL A 61 -17.57 4.42 6.13
CA VAL A 61 -16.96 3.58 5.10
C VAL A 61 -17.98 2.68 4.39
N HIS A 62 -19.12 2.40 5.02
CA HIS A 62 -20.15 1.50 4.47
C HIS A 62 -21.49 2.19 4.27
N ASP A 63 -22.06 2.82 5.31
CA ASP A 63 -23.43 3.35 5.22
C ASP A 63 -23.49 4.68 4.43
N GLN A 64 -22.39 5.43 4.38
CA GLN A 64 -22.22 6.70 3.67
C GLN A 64 -21.01 6.65 2.72
N ASP A 65 -20.69 5.46 2.23
CA ASP A 65 -19.51 5.17 1.41
C ASP A 65 -19.36 6.13 0.23
N ILE A 66 -20.42 6.42 -0.53
CA ILE A 66 -20.40 7.33 -1.68
C ILE A 66 -20.10 8.77 -1.26
N THR A 67 -20.63 9.22 -0.12
CA THR A 67 -20.38 10.58 0.40
C THR A 67 -18.91 10.78 0.77
N PHE A 68 -18.26 9.73 1.29
CA PHE A 68 -16.86 9.75 1.72
C PHE A 68 -15.91 9.04 0.76
N ALA A 69 -16.35 8.70 -0.46
CA ALA A 69 -15.56 7.94 -1.42
C ALA A 69 -14.38 8.74 -2.00
N ASN A 70 -14.48 10.08 -2.02
CA ASN A 70 -13.47 10.93 -2.62
C ASN A 70 -12.28 11.17 -1.69
N CYS A 71 -11.07 11.01 -2.22
CA CYS A 71 -9.83 11.34 -1.53
C CYS A 71 -9.33 12.72 -1.97
N ASN A 72 -8.75 13.48 -1.04
CA ASN A 72 -8.08 14.75 -1.35
C ASN A 72 -6.56 14.52 -1.43
N PRO A 73 -5.98 14.29 -2.62
CA PRO A 73 -4.58 13.94 -2.76
C PRO A 73 -3.65 15.07 -2.33
N THR A 74 -2.43 14.68 -1.98
CA THR A 74 -1.30 15.61 -1.87
C THR A 74 -0.74 15.90 -3.27
N ILE A 75 0.10 16.93 -3.40
CA ILE A 75 0.78 17.25 -4.68
C ILE A 75 1.58 16.04 -5.20
N VAL A 76 2.19 15.29 -4.28
CA VAL A 76 2.92 14.07 -4.61
C VAL A 76 1.96 13.01 -5.16
N ALA A 77 0.83 12.77 -4.49
CA ALA A 77 -0.18 11.83 -4.96
C ALA A 77 -0.79 12.24 -6.30
N LEU A 78 -0.97 13.54 -6.56
CA LEU A 78 -1.42 14.05 -7.86
C LEU A 78 -0.45 13.69 -8.99
N ALA A 79 0.85 13.83 -8.75
CA ALA A 79 1.88 13.47 -9.73
C ALA A 79 1.87 11.97 -10.04
N PHE A 80 1.64 11.11 -9.03
CA PHE A 80 1.59 9.66 -9.21
C PHE A 80 0.29 9.14 -9.82
N SER A 81 -0.83 9.81 -9.54
CA SER A 81 -2.17 9.41 -10.01
C SER A 81 -2.53 9.97 -11.38
N PHE A 82 -1.57 10.54 -12.12
CA PHE A 82 -1.82 11.21 -13.40
C PHE A 82 -2.89 12.32 -13.29
N GLY A 83 -2.87 13.04 -12.17
CA GLY A 83 -3.87 14.04 -11.83
C GLY A 83 -5.25 13.44 -11.55
N GLU A 84 -5.32 12.51 -10.59
CA GLU A 84 -6.58 11.88 -10.12
C GLU A 84 -7.29 11.02 -11.17
N LYS A 85 -6.52 10.31 -11.99
CA LYS A 85 -7.05 9.41 -13.04
C LYS A 85 -6.72 7.94 -12.80
N ASP A 86 -6.06 7.63 -11.69
CA ASP A 86 -5.82 6.26 -11.28
C ASP A 86 -6.99 5.72 -10.44
N ILE A 87 -6.99 4.41 -10.18
CA ILE A 87 -8.04 3.76 -9.38
C ILE A 87 -8.05 4.20 -7.90
N ALA A 88 -6.94 4.73 -7.39
CA ALA A 88 -6.76 5.04 -5.97
C ALA A 88 -7.25 6.44 -5.58
N PHE A 89 -7.08 7.44 -6.46
CA PHE A 89 -7.38 8.84 -6.19
C PHE A 89 -8.42 9.44 -7.14
N ALA A 90 -8.85 8.73 -8.19
CA ALA A 90 -9.93 9.23 -9.03
C ALA A 90 -11.21 9.45 -8.23
N PRO A 91 -11.91 10.59 -8.43
CA PRO A 91 -13.16 10.86 -7.76
C PRO A 91 -14.21 9.83 -8.15
N TYR A 92 -15.08 9.51 -7.21
CA TYR A 92 -16.18 8.59 -7.41
C TYR A 92 -17.08 9.06 -8.54
N GLY A 93 -17.24 8.22 -9.56
CA GLY A 93 -17.99 8.53 -10.76
C GLY A 93 -17.95 7.39 -11.76
N PRO A 94 -18.49 7.59 -12.98
CA PRO A 94 -18.50 6.56 -14.02
C PRO A 94 -17.10 6.04 -14.38
N GLU A 95 -16.10 6.93 -14.45
CA GLU A 95 -14.71 6.55 -14.75
C GLU A 95 -14.10 5.67 -13.65
N TRP A 96 -14.22 6.09 -12.39
CA TRP A 96 -13.75 5.29 -11.26
C TRP A 96 -14.45 3.93 -11.19
N ARG A 97 -15.77 3.87 -11.41
CA ARG A 97 -16.54 2.61 -11.42
C ARG A 97 -16.06 1.67 -12.52
N MET A 98 -15.75 2.19 -13.71
CA MET A 98 -15.19 1.40 -14.80
C MET A 98 -13.81 0.86 -14.45
N LEU A 99 -12.91 1.70 -13.92
CA LEU A 99 -11.58 1.26 -13.47
C LEU A 99 -11.67 0.20 -12.38
N HIS A 100 -12.56 0.39 -11.41
CA HIS A 100 -12.79 -0.56 -10.32
C HIS A 100 -13.34 -1.89 -10.84
N GLN A 101 -14.28 -1.87 -11.79
CA GLN A 101 -14.78 -3.10 -12.42
C GLN A 101 -13.68 -3.88 -13.14
N ILE A 102 -12.85 -3.19 -13.92
CA ILE A 102 -11.70 -3.81 -14.60
C ILE A 102 -10.75 -4.41 -13.57
N PHE A 103 -10.40 -3.66 -12.52
CA PHE A 103 -9.50 -4.16 -11.48
C PHE A 103 -10.06 -5.39 -10.75
N VAL A 104 -11.33 -5.38 -10.37
CA VAL A 104 -11.96 -6.54 -9.72
C VAL A 104 -11.95 -7.76 -10.65
N HIS A 105 -12.27 -7.56 -11.94
CA HIS A 105 -12.31 -8.66 -12.91
C HIS A 105 -10.92 -9.22 -13.23
N GLU A 106 -9.98 -8.35 -13.53
CA GLU A 106 -8.65 -8.72 -14.03
C GLU A 106 -7.64 -9.01 -12.92
N MET A 107 -7.88 -8.55 -11.68
CA MET A 107 -6.94 -8.78 -10.58
C MET A 107 -7.52 -9.48 -9.37
N GLN A 108 -8.83 -9.35 -9.11
CA GLN A 108 -9.47 -9.95 -7.94
C GLN A 108 -10.43 -11.10 -8.27
N SER A 109 -10.44 -11.59 -9.51
CA SER A 109 -11.20 -12.79 -9.85
C SER A 109 -10.60 -14.02 -9.19
N ASP A 110 -11.44 -15.00 -8.86
CA ASP A 110 -11.00 -16.25 -8.21
C ASP A 110 -9.87 -16.94 -8.99
N ALA A 111 -9.98 -16.97 -10.33
CA ALA A 111 -8.96 -17.55 -11.20
C ALA A 111 -7.59 -16.84 -11.08
N ASN A 112 -7.60 -15.50 -11.01
CA ASN A 112 -6.36 -14.73 -10.89
C ASN A 112 -5.81 -14.80 -9.46
N LEU A 113 -6.66 -14.83 -8.44
CA LEU A 113 -6.25 -15.06 -7.06
C LEU A 113 -5.61 -16.44 -6.88
N ASP A 114 -6.14 -17.48 -7.50
CA ASP A 114 -5.53 -18.83 -7.49
C ASP A 114 -4.17 -18.85 -8.20
N ALA A 115 -4.05 -18.18 -9.35
CA ALA A 115 -2.78 -18.04 -10.06
C ALA A 115 -1.74 -17.26 -9.22
N PHE A 116 -2.16 -16.17 -8.59
CA PHE A 116 -1.35 -15.36 -7.67
C PHE A 116 -0.94 -16.15 -6.43
N TYR A 117 -1.80 -17.01 -5.91
CA TYR A 117 -1.48 -17.85 -4.76
C TYR A 117 -0.33 -18.81 -5.07
N ALA A 118 -0.29 -19.41 -6.27
CA ALA A 118 0.82 -20.25 -6.69
C ALA A 118 2.13 -19.47 -6.77
N LEU A 119 2.11 -18.25 -7.32
CA LEU A 119 3.27 -17.35 -7.37
C LEU A 119 3.73 -16.96 -5.96
N TRP A 120 2.81 -16.59 -5.08
CA TRP A 120 3.09 -16.22 -3.69
C TRP A 120 3.76 -17.37 -2.94
N ARG A 121 3.21 -18.58 -3.02
CA ARG A 121 3.82 -19.77 -2.39
C ARG A 121 5.23 -20.02 -2.88
N ASN A 122 5.49 -19.80 -4.17
CA ASN A 122 6.83 -19.98 -4.73
C ASN A 122 7.82 -18.93 -4.20
N GLN A 123 7.40 -17.65 -4.09
CA GLN A 123 8.29 -16.61 -3.55
C GLN A 123 8.56 -16.81 -2.06
N VAL A 124 7.55 -17.14 -1.26
CA VAL A 124 7.73 -17.43 0.17
C VAL A 124 8.67 -18.62 0.37
N LYS A 125 8.51 -19.71 -0.41
CA LYS A 125 9.41 -20.86 -0.34
C LYS A 125 10.87 -20.48 -0.61
N LYS A 126 11.12 -19.60 -1.58
CA LYS A 126 12.48 -19.12 -1.88
C LYS A 126 13.03 -18.28 -0.74
N SER A 127 12.27 -17.30 -0.25
CA SER A 127 12.71 -16.46 0.87
C SER A 127 13.03 -17.30 2.12
N VAL A 128 12.23 -18.32 2.40
CA VAL A 128 12.50 -19.29 3.46
C VAL A 128 13.78 -20.10 3.16
N GLY A 129 13.96 -20.57 1.92
CA GLY A 129 15.19 -21.23 1.49
C GLY A 129 16.44 -20.37 1.68
N ASP A 130 16.37 -19.09 1.33
CA ASP A 130 17.47 -18.12 1.50
C ASP A 130 17.82 -17.91 2.98
N VAL A 131 16.83 -17.93 3.86
CA VAL A 131 17.01 -17.89 5.32
C VAL A 131 17.73 -19.15 5.81
N TYR A 132 17.27 -20.33 5.39
CA TYR A 132 17.90 -21.60 5.77
C TYR A 132 19.34 -21.72 5.25
N GLY A 133 19.63 -21.20 4.06
CA GLY A 133 20.97 -21.18 3.48
C GLY A 133 21.96 -20.25 4.20
N LYS A 134 21.45 -19.32 5.02
CA LYS A 134 22.22 -18.33 5.78
C LYS A 134 22.31 -18.67 7.28
N ASN A 135 22.26 -19.95 7.60
CA ASN A 135 22.26 -20.44 8.98
C ASN A 135 23.43 -19.86 9.82
N GLY A 136 23.13 -19.32 10.99
CA GLY A 136 24.11 -18.70 11.89
C GLY A 136 24.47 -17.25 11.58
N THR A 137 23.89 -16.63 10.55
CA THR A 137 24.07 -15.20 10.25
C THR A 137 22.85 -14.37 10.66
N ALA A 138 23.07 -13.12 11.08
CA ALA A 138 21.98 -12.20 11.37
C ALA A 138 21.22 -11.86 10.08
N ILE A 139 19.89 -11.99 10.12
CA ILE A 139 19.02 -11.72 8.98
C ILE A 139 18.21 -10.46 9.27
N ASP A 140 18.26 -9.53 8.33
CA ASP A 140 17.37 -8.38 8.31
C ASP A 140 15.99 -8.82 7.80
N VAL A 141 15.06 -9.03 8.74
CA VAL A 141 13.71 -9.51 8.44
C VAL A 141 12.90 -8.47 7.68
N GLU A 142 13.16 -7.18 7.91
CA GLU A 142 12.46 -6.09 7.26
C GLU A 142 12.83 -6.05 5.77
N LEU A 143 14.12 -6.06 5.48
CA LEU A 143 14.60 -6.09 4.09
C LEU A 143 14.18 -7.37 3.37
N LEU A 144 14.21 -8.52 4.05
CA LEU A 144 13.73 -9.79 3.49
C LEU A 144 12.24 -9.73 3.14
N ALA A 145 11.40 -9.23 4.06
CA ALA A 145 9.96 -9.11 3.84
C ALA A 145 9.67 -8.15 2.68
N PHE A 146 10.32 -6.99 2.68
CA PHE A 146 10.19 -5.99 1.61
C PHE A 146 10.57 -6.57 0.24
N SER A 147 11.75 -7.17 0.13
CA SER A 147 12.23 -7.77 -1.12
C SER A 147 11.32 -8.91 -1.61
N THR A 148 10.78 -9.71 -0.68
CA THR A 148 9.83 -10.78 -1.00
C THR A 148 8.52 -10.22 -1.56
N ILE A 149 7.95 -9.19 -0.94
CA ILE A 149 6.71 -8.55 -1.38
C ILE A 149 6.89 -7.89 -2.75
N ILE A 150 7.99 -7.17 -2.94
CA ILE A 150 8.33 -6.55 -4.23
C ILE A 150 8.43 -7.61 -5.33
N ASN A 151 9.20 -8.67 -5.11
CA ASN A 151 9.41 -9.73 -6.09
C ASN A 151 8.10 -10.49 -6.39
N MET A 152 7.26 -10.66 -5.39
CA MET A 152 5.92 -11.21 -5.54
C MET A 152 5.09 -10.35 -6.49
N ILE A 153 4.93 -9.06 -6.19
CA ILE A 153 4.13 -8.15 -7.01
C ILE A 153 4.71 -8.07 -8.43
N THR A 154 6.03 -7.94 -8.60
CA THR A 154 6.66 -7.91 -9.92
C THR A 154 6.39 -9.18 -10.73
N SER A 155 6.42 -10.34 -10.08
CA SER A 155 6.13 -11.62 -10.74
C SER A 155 4.66 -11.78 -11.14
N MET A 156 3.72 -11.20 -10.36
CA MET A 156 2.28 -11.24 -10.65
C MET A 156 1.93 -10.39 -11.88
N PHE A 157 2.53 -9.21 -12.01
CA PHE A 157 2.19 -8.26 -13.07
C PHE A 157 3.00 -8.42 -14.35
N TRP A 158 4.30 -8.75 -14.24
CA TRP A 158 5.21 -8.76 -15.38
C TRP A 158 5.80 -10.13 -15.69
N GLY A 159 5.50 -11.17 -14.89
CA GLY A 159 6.14 -12.48 -15.01
C GLY A 159 7.66 -12.49 -14.78
N GLY A 160 8.24 -11.32 -14.48
CA GLY A 160 9.67 -11.09 -14.28
C GLY A 160 10.06 -11.14 -12.80
N LYS A 161 11.37 -11.17 -12.55
CA LYS A 161 11.97 -11.15 -11.21
C LYS A 161 12.94 -9.99 -11.09
N LEU A 162 13.15 -9.47 -9.88
CA LEU A 162 14.23 -8.53 -9.60
C LEU A 162 15.43 -9.33 -9.06
N GLU A 163 16.18 -9.96 -9.96
CA GLU A 163 17.47 -10.62 -9.65
C GLU A 163 18.64 -9.73 -10.15
N GLY A 164 19.81 -9.83 -9.53
CA GLY A 164 21.02 -9.09 -9.92
C GLY A 164 21.08 -7.62 -9.45
N ASP A 165 21.76 -6.76 -10.20
CA ASP A 165 22.07 -5.36 -9.82
C ASP A 165 20.82 -4.51 -9.53
N ILE A 166 19.69 -4.80 -10.18
CA ILE A 166 18.43 -4.09 -9.99
C ILE A 166 17.85 -4.36 -8.59
N GLY A 167 17.88 -5.62 -8.13
CA GLY A 167 17.43 -5.99 -6.79
C GLY A 167 18.33 -5.41 -5.70
N ALA A 168 19.65 -5.40 -5.93
CA ALA A 168 20.63 -4.81 -5.01
C ALA A 168 20.43 -3.29 -4.85
N ASN A 169 20.17 -2.56 -5.94
CA ASN A 169 19.95 -1.12 -5.92
C ASN A 169 18.65 -0.72 -5.19
N ILE A 170 17.55 -1.47 -5.40
CA ILE A 170 16.27 -1.22 -4.69
C ILE A 170 16.42 -1.48 -3.19
N ASN A 171 17.11 -2.55 -2.82
CA ASN A 171 17.39 -2.87 -1.42
C ASN A 171 18.27 -1.80 -0.75
N ALA A 172 19.24 -1.24 -1.47
CA ALA A 172 20.06 -0.13 -0.96
C ALA A 172 19.23 1.13 -0.74
N GLN A 173 18.39 1.52 -1.71
CA GLN A 173 17.49 2.68 -1.57
C GLN A 173 16.51 2.54 -0.41
N PHE A 174 16.01 1.33 -0.14
CA PHE A 174 15.16 1.09 1.04
C PHE A 174 15.93 1.28 2.35
N ARG A 175 17.21 0.90 2.39
CA ARG A 175 18.04 1.03 3.59
C ARG A 175 18.44 2.47 3.90
N ASP A 176 18.52 3.30 2.87
CA ASP A 176 18.92 4.69 2.95
C ASP A 176 17.74 5.66 3.17
N ALA A 177 16.49 5.16 3.14
CA ALA A 177 15.24 5.93 3.30
C ALA A 177 14.67 5.86 4.72
#